data_AF-A0A7X6UPE5-F1
#
_entry.id   AF-A0A7X6UPE5-F1
#
_cell.length_a   1.000
_cell.length_b   1.000
_cell.length_c   1.000
_cell.angle_alpha   90.00
_cell.angle_beta   90.00
_cell.angle_gamma   90.00
#
_symmetry.space_group_name_H-M   'P 1'
#
loop_
_entity.id
_entity.type
_entity.pdbx_description
1 polymer ?
#
loop_
_entity_poly.entity_id
_entity_poly.type
_entity_poly.pdbx_seq_one_letter_code
_entity_poly.pdbx_strand_id
1 'polypeptide(L)'
;MAIEDWGCYLPIRNDDFRLALCCGHQSGYEDDQFLVFTDPSKPKMKKLFRTIDVTPQLTKVLEALRQILESDSDIHEVQWFDPQ
;
A
#
# COMPACT_ATOMS: atom_id res chain seq x y z
N MET A 1 -12.00 -5.48 -5.43
CA MET A 1 -10.71 -6.14 -5.66
C MET A 1 -10.59 -6.39 -7.15
N ALA A 2 -9.45 -6.05 -7.74
CA ALA A 2 -9.09 -6.42 -9.11
C ALA A 2 -7.82 -7.27 -9.05
N ILE A 3 -7.79 -8.33 -9.85
CA ILE A 3 -6.59 -9.14 -10.07
C ILE A 3 -5.95 -8.60 -11.34
N GLU A 4 -4.73 -8.10 -11.18
CA GLU A 4 -3.91 -7.50 -12.22
C GLU A 4 -2.84 -8.51 -12.67
N ASP A 5 -2.18 -8.24 -13.79
CA ASP A 5 -1.09 -9.07 -14.31
C ASP A 5 0.16 -9.07 -13.41
N TRP A 6 0.28 -8.10 -12.50
CA TRP A 6 1.34 -7.98 -11.50
C TRP A 6 0.93 -8.38 -10.06
N GLY A 7 -0.36 -8.65 -9.80
CA GLY A 7 -0.84 -8.93 -8.44
C GLY A 7 -2.29 -8.52 -8.18
N CYS A 8 -2.53 -7.92 -7.02
CA CYS A 8 -3.88 -7.60 -6.54
C CYS A 8 -4.00 -6.12 -6.18
N TYR A 9 -5.04 -5.47 -6.72
CA TYR A 9 -5.47 -4.11 -6.34
C TYR A 9 -6.70 -4.20 -5.42
N LEU A 10 -6.56 -3.71 -4.19
CA LEU A 10 -7.58 -3.75 -3.14
C LEU A 10 -8.08 -2.33 -2.85
N PRO A 11 -9.17 -1.86 -3.49
CA PRO A 11 -9.75 -0.56 -3.19
C PRO A 11 -10.25 -0.52 -1.74
N ILE A 12 -9.85 0.52 -1.02
CA ILE A 12 -10.30 0.83 0.33
C ILE A 12 -11.32 1.96 0.21
N ARG A 13 -12.47 1.79 0.86
CA ARG A 13 -13.51 2.82 0.88
C ARG A 13 -12.95 4.09 1.52
N ASN A 14 -12.93 5.17 0.76
CA ASN A 14 -12.44 6.48 1.16
C ASN A 14 -13.19 7.55 0.35
N ASP A 15 -13.67 8.59 1.01
CA ASP A 15 -14.61 9.53 0.38
C ASP A 15 -13.90 10.59 -0.47
N ASP A 16 -12.70 11.02 -0.07
CA ASP A 16 -12.03 12.18 -0.66
C ASP A 16 -11.20 11.85 -1.91
N PHE A 17 -10.66 10.63 -2.00
CA PHE A 17 -9.80 10.20 -3.08
C PHE A 17 -9.75 8.67 -3.20
N ARG A 18 -9.26 8.18 -4.34
CA ARG A 18 -9.03 6.74 -4.52
C ARG A 18 -7.92 6.31 -3.58
N LEU A 19 -8.23 5.34 -2.72
CA LEU A 19 -7.28 4.73 -1.81
C LEU A 19 -7.30 3.23 -2.07
N ALA A 20 -6.14 2.62 -2.21
CA ALA A 20 -6.02 1.18 -2.34
C ALA A 20 -4.75 0.65 -1.68
N LEU A 21 -4.81 -0.62 -1.30
CA LEU A 21 -3.65 -1.44 -1.01
C LEU A 21 -3.34 -2.29 -2.25
N CYS A 22 -2.08 -2.32 -2.64
CA CYS A 22 -1.60 -3.06 -3.79
C CYS A 22 -0.61 -4.11 -3.29
N CYS A 23 -0.85 -5.37 -3.64
CA CYS A 23 0.00 -6.49 -3.23
C CYS A 23 0.44 -7.26 -4.48
N GLY A 24 1.74 -7.36 -4.72
CA GLY A 24 2.28 -8.06 -5.88
C GLY A 24 3.40 -9.01 -5.48
N HIS A 25 3.47 -10.14 -6.16
CA HIS A 25 4.62 -11.03 -6.09
C HIS A 25 5.67 -10.53 -7.09
N GLN A 26 6.90 -10.32 -6.62
CA GLN A 26 8.02 -9.92 -7.46
C GLN A 26 9.04 -11.04 -7.47
N SER A 27 9.17 -11.69 -8.62
CA SER A 27 10.22 -12.68 -8.88
C SER A 27 11.29 -12.06 -9.78
N GLY A 28 12.52 -11.94 -9.29
CA GLY A 28 13.66 -11.36 -10.01
C GLY A 28 14.99 -12.00 -9.62
N TYR A 29 16.09 -11.53 -10.22
CA TYR A 29 17.44 -12.10 -10.04
C TYR A 29 18.00 -11.97 -8.61
N GLU A 30 17.46 -11.07 -7.78
CA GLU A 30 18.04 -10.77 -6.47
C GLU A 30 17.18 -11.23 -5.29
N ASP A 31 15.83 -11.19 -5.30
CA ASP A 31 15.01 -11.77 -4.23
C ASP A 31 13.58 -12.14 -4.69
N ASP A 32 13.05 -13.25 -4.16
CA ASP A 32 11.66 -13.70 -4.28
C ASP A 32 10.84 -13.08 -3.15
N GLN A 33 10.03 -12.06 -3.45
CA GLN A 33 9.40 -11.26 -2.40
C GLN A 33 7.97 -10.83 -2.74
N PHE A 34 7.21 -10.50 -1.69
CA PHE A 34 5.94 -9.79 -1.83
C PHE A 34 6.15 -8.30 -1.58
N LEU A 35 5.75 -7.46 -2.53
CA LEU A 35 5.70 -6.02 -2.35
C LEU A 35 4.27 -5.59 -2.03
N VAL A 36 4.12 -4.85 -0.94
CA VAL A 36 2.88 -4.16 -0.58
C VAL A 36 3.10 -2.66 -0.61
N PHE A 37 2.22 -1.94 -1.30
CA PHE A 37 2.26 -0.48 -1.37
C PHE A 37 0.84 0.11 -1.40
N THR A 38 0.76 1.44 -1.29
CA THR A 38 -0.52 2.15 -1.35
C THR A 38 -0.66 2.94 -2.65
N ASP A 39 -1.89 3.07 -3.12
CA ASP A 39 -2.27 4.03 -4.16
C ASP A 39 -3.21 5.07 -3.52
N PRO A 40 -2.84 6.36 -3.46
CA PRO A 40 -1.62 6.96 -3.99
C PRO A 40 -0.36 6.59 -3.20
N SER A 41 0.77 6.47 -3.89
CA SER A 41 2.08 6.14 -3.28
C SER A 41 2.81 7.34 -2.64
N LYS A 42 2.24 8.55 -2.74
CA LYS A 42 2.86 9.80 -2.28
C LYS A 42 1.96 10.54 -1.29
N PRO A 43 2.52 11.24 -0.29
CA PRO A 43 1.76 11.89 0.78
C PRO A 43 0.94 13.10 0.31
N LYS A 44 1.19 13.60 -0.91
CA LYS A 44 0.47 14.73 -1.49
C LYS A 44 0.00 14.39 -2.89
N MET A 45 -1.28 14.58 -3.13
CA MET A 45 -1.90 14.36 -4.44
C MET A 45 -2.64 15.61 -4.91
N LYS A 46 -2.55 15.92 -6.20
CA LYS A 46 -3.32 17.02 -6.81
C LYS A 46 -4.68 16.50 -7.29
N LYS A 47 -5.75 17.17 -6.89
CA LYS A 47 -7.12 16.93 -7.38
C LYS A 47 -7.75 18.27 -7.73
N LEU A 48 -7.91 18.57 -9.01
CA LEU A 48 -8.59 19.76 -9.58
C LEU A 48 -8.42 21.07 -8.76
N PHE A 49 -7.33 21.80 -9.02
CA PHE A 49 -6.94 23.07 -8.35
C PHE A 49 -6.62 23.00 -6.85
N ARG A 50 -6.80 21.85 -6.18
CA ARG A 50 -6.36 21.67 -4.78
C ARG A 50 -5.33 20.54 -4.64
N THR A 51 -4.50 20.68 -3.61
CA THR A 51 -3.62 19.61 -3.13
C THR A 51 -4.28 18.98 -1.91
N ILE A 52 -4.35 17.66 -1.90
CA ILE A 52 -4.87 16.87 -0.77
C ILE A 52 -3.65 16.25 -0.08
N ASP A 53 -3.54 16.49 1.23
CA ASP A 53 -2.65 15.73 2.09
C ASP A 53 -3.32 14.40 2.41
N VAL A 54 -2.73 13.31 1.92
CA VAL A 54 -3.26 11.95 2.07
C VAL A 54 -2.58 11.18 3.21
N THR A 55 -1.57 11.80 3.84
CA THR A 55 -0.78 11.20 4.92
C THR A 55 -1.66 10.59 6.03
N PRO A 56 -2.71 11.25 6.55
CA PRO A 56 -3.50 10.69 7.65
C PRO A 56 -4.19 9.37 7.30
N GLN A 57 -4.71 9.23 6.07
CA GLN A 57 -5.36 8.01 5.62
C GLN A 57 -4.34 6.91 5.31
N LEU A 58 -3.20 7.27 4.69
CA LEU A 58 -2.12 6.32 4.44
C LEU A 58 -1.58 5.76 5.76
N THR A 59 -1.32 6.61 6.76
CA THR A 59 -0.87 6.17 8.09
C THR A 59 -1.81 5.14 8.70
N LYS A 60 -3.13 5.38 8.66
CA LYS A 60 -4.12 4.41 9.19
C LYS A 60 -4.07 3.06 8.50
N VAL A 61 -3.92 3.05 7.16
CA VAL A 61 -3.82 1.81 6.39
C VAL A 61 -2.53 1.07 6.73
N LEU A 62 -1.40 1.78 6.79
CA LEU A 62 -0.10 1.17 7.09
C LEU A 62 -0.01 0.67 8.54
N GLU A 63 -0.60 1.38 9.50
CA GLU A 63 -0.69 0.91 10.89
C GLU A 63 -1.54 -0.36 11.01
N ALA A 64 -2.71 -0.40 10.35
CA ALA A 64 -3.55 -1.60 10.34
C ALA A 64 -2.85 -2.77 9.65
N LEU A 65 -2.19 -2.53 8.52
CA LEU A 65 -1.39 -3.56 7.84
C LEU A 65 -0.29 -4.08 8.75
N ARG A 66 0.45 -3.20 9.43
CA ARG A 66 1.50 -3.58 10.37
C ARG A 66 0.97 -4.50 11.46
N GLN A 67 -0.13 -4.13 12.10
CA GLN A 67 -0.75 -4.93 13.15
C GLN A 67 -1.18 -6.32 12.64
N ILE A 68 -1.72 -6.41 11.42
CA ILE A 68 -2.12 -7.69 10.82
C ILE A 68 -0.88 -8.56 10.55
N LEU A 69 0.14 -8.01 9.91
CA LEU A 69 1.38 -8.76 9.59
C LEU A 69 2.10 -9.22 10.87
N GLU A 70 2.17 -8.37 11.89
CA GLU A 70 2.81 -8.71 13.18
C GLU A 70 1.98 -9.71 14.01
N SER A 71 0.69 -9.88 13.72
CA SER A 71 -0.17 -10.82 14.45
C SER A 71 0.00 -12.27 14.01
N ASP A 72 0.65 -12.52 12.87
CA ASP A 72 0.86 -13.84 12.29
C ASP A 72 2.35 -14.22 12.35
N SER A 73 2.68 -15.24 13.14
CA SER A 73 4.06 -15.69 13.33
C SER A 73 4.70 -16.30 12.09
N ASP A 74 3.90 -16.71 11.10
CA ASP A 74 4.42 -17.26 9.85
C ASP A 74 4.89 -16.15 8.89
N ILE A 75 4.50 -14.89 9.16
CA ILE A 75 4.95 -13.72 8.39
C ILE A 75 6.22 -13.15 9.05
N HIS A 76 7.31 -13.13 8.29
CA HIS A 76 8.62 -12.67 8.75
C HIS A 76 9.33 -11.84 7.68
N GLU A 77 10.48 -11.25 8.03
CA GLU A 77 11.31 -10.44 7.13
C GLU A 77 10.61 -9.20 6.55
N VAL A 78 9.60 -8.67 7.27
CA VAL A 78 8.87 -7.47 6.86
C VAL A 78 9.79 -6.24 6.91
N GLN A 79 10.01 -5.61 5.76
CA GLN A 79 10.76 -4.36 5.63
C GLN A 79 9.80 -3.21 5.28
N TRP A 80 9.99 -2.06 5.94
CA TRP A 80 9.20 -0.85 5.69
C TRP A 80 10.09 0.21 5.04
N PHE A 81 9.57 0.84 3.97
CA PHE A 81 10.23 1.95 3.28
C PHE A 81 9.36 3.19 3.37
N ASP A 82 10.00 4.34 3.57
CA ASP A 82 9.30 5.61 3.46
C ASP A 82 8.95 5.92 1.99
N PRO A 83 7.86 6.66 1.74
CA PRO A 83 7.54 7.15 0.41
C PRO A 83 8.70 7.98 -0.17
N GLN A 84 9.15 7.66 -1.40
CA GLN A 84 10.13 8.47 -2.14
C GLN A 84 9.50 9.68 -2.87
#